data_AF-A0AAV9ZPB7-F1
#
_entry.id   AF-A0AAV9ZPB7-F1
#
_cell.length_a   1.000
_cell.length_b   1.000
_cell.length_c   1.000
_cell.angle_alpha   90.00
_cell.angle_beta   90.00
_cell.angle_gamma   90.00
#
_symmetry.space_group_name_H-M   'P 1'
#
loop_
_entity.id
_entity.type
_entity.pdbx_description
1 polymer ?
#
loop_
_entity_poly.entity_id
_entity_poly.type
_entity_poly.pdbx_seq_one_letter_code
_entity_poly.pdbx_strand_id
1 'polypeptide(L)'
;IGRSLTEPEFDLEQQLCLFSRDEVMTWLRGRAPNSNHEASFKKFVGANIDGVVKRAELMACKIERDQAVNNPTAPVLAPVIQTVTNLTSSATNPVQLTKMGEMYTPW
;
A
#
# COMPACT_ATOMS: atom_id res chain seq x y z
N ILE A 1 -10.97 -7.53 1.81
CA ILE A 1 -10.83 -6.30 0.98
C ILE A 1 -9.53 -6.32 0.18
N GLY A 2 -8.34 -6.35 0.81
CA GLY A 2 -7.07 -6.40 0.05
C GLY A 2 -7.06 -7.49 -1.03
N ARG A 3 -7.41 -8.72 -0.64
CA ARG A 3 -7.55 -9.86 -1.55
C ARG A 3 -8.47 -9.62 -2.75
N SER A 4 -9.69 -9.14 -2.52
CA SER A 4 -10.67 -8.90 -3.59
C SER A 4 -10.26 -7.78 -4.54
N LEU A 5 -9.42 -6.84 -4.08
CA LEU A 5 -8.85 -5.78 -4.91
C LEU A 5 -7.65 -6.26 -5.73
N THR A 6 -7.03 -7.38 -5.38
CA THR A 6 -5.81 -7.90 -6.03
C THR A 6 -6.03 -9.18 -6.85
N GLU A 7 -7.20 -9.83 -6.75
CA GLU A 7 -7.49 -11.11 -7.41
C GLU A 7 -7.93 -11.02 -8.88
N PRO A 8 -8.52 -9.93 -9.40
CA PRO A 8 -8.41 -9.63 -10.82
C PRO A 8 -7.04 -8.97 -11.08
N GLU A 9 -6.14 -9.68 -11.77
CA GLU A 9 -4.83 -9.13 -12.11
C GLU A 9 -5.01 -7.82 -12.90
N PHE A 10 -4.26 -6.78 -12.49
CA PHE A 10 -4.19 -5.46 -13.12
C PHE A 10 -5.44 -4.55 -13.04
N ASP A 11 -6.58 -5.01 -12.51
CA ASP A 11 -7.80 -4.17 -12.41
C ASP A 11 -7.56 -2.95 -11.49
N LEU A 12 -6.93 -3.17 -10.33
CA LEU A 12 -6.59 -2.09 -9.41
C LEU A 12 -5.60 -1.08 -10.01
N GLU A 13 -4.60 -1.55 -10.75
CA GLU A 13 -3.62 -0.69 -11.43
C GLU A 13 -4.31 0.18 -12.50
N GLN A 14 -5.19 -0.42 -13.30
CA GLN A 14 -5.95 0.30 -14.32
C GLN A 14 -6.86 1.37 -13.71
N GLN A 15 -7.56 1.03 -12.62
CA GLN A 15 -8.42 1.97 -11.90
C GLN A 15 -7.62 3.13 -11.30
N LEU A 16 -6.43 2.87 -10.76
CA LEU A 16 -5.56 3.89 -10.15
C LEU A 16 -4.91 4.84 -11.17
N CYS A 17 -4.85 4.47 -12.44
CA CYS A 17 -4.15 5.25 -13.47
C CYS A 17 -4.61 6.72 -13.53
N LEU A 18 -5.93 6.96 -13.56
CA LEU A 18 -6.48 8.32 -13.60
C LEU A 18 -6.29 9.07 -12.28
N PHE A 19 -6.55 8.42 -11.14
CA PHE A 19 -6.40 9.04 -9.82
C PHE A 19 -4.94 9.43 -9.53
N SER A 20 -4.00 8.53 -9.79
CA SER A 20 -2.58 8.77 -9.61
C SER A 20 -2.09 9.91 -10.51
N ARG A 21 -2.56 9.97 -11.77
CA ARG A 21 -2.24 11.06 -12.69
C ARG A 21 -2.68 12.42 -12.15
N ASP A 22 -3.93 12.51 -11.71
CA ASP A 22 -4.52 13.76 -11.27
C ASP A 22 -3.90 14.23 -9.94
N GLU A 23 -3.59 13.30 -9.03
CA GLU A 23 -2.91 13.60 -7.77
C GLU A 23 -1.46 14.05 -7.98
N VAL A 24 -0.68 13.35 -8.82
CA VAL A 24 0.69 13.75 -9.15
C VAL A 24 0.71 15.11 -9.85
N MET A 25 -0.27 15.41 -10.71
CA MET A 25 -0.40 16.72 -11.33
C MET A 25 -0.66 17.81 -10.28
N THR A 26 -1.59 17.56 -9.35
CA THR A 26 -1.92 18.48 -8.27
C THR A 26 -0.71 18.74 -7.37
N TRP A 27 0.02 17.69 -7.00
CA TRP A 27 1.23 17.77 -6.19
C TRP A 27 2.34 18.57 -6.88
N LEU A 28 2.59 18.34 -8.18
CA LEU A 28 3.60 19.08 -8.94
C LEU A 28 3.24 20.57 -9.08
N ARG A 29 1.96 20.89 -9.33
CA ARG A 29 1.47 22.28 -9.40
C ARG A 29 1.65 23.01 -8.06
N GLY A 30 1.38 22.33 -6.95
CA GLY A 30 1.56 22.90 -5.60
C GLY A 30 3.03 23.15 -5.23
N ARG A 31 3.95 22.36 -5.79
CA ARG A 31 5.39 22.47 -5.48
C ARG A 31 6.13 23.48 -6.36
N ALA A 32 5.83 23.51 -7.66
CA ALA A 32 6.50 24.38 -8.62
C ALA A 32 5.60 24.64 -9.85
N PRO A 33 4.77 25.69 -9.82
CA PRO A 33 3.75 25.91 -10.84
C PRO A 33 4.29 26.18 -12.26
N ASN A 34 5.58 26.51 -12.41
CA ASN A 34 6.20 26.91 -13.69
C ASN A 34 7.27 25.93 -14.23
N SER A 35 7.40 24.74 -13.65
CA SER A 35 8.42 23.76 -14.06
C SER A 35 7.86 22.69 -14.99
N ASN A 36 8.52 22.51 -16.13
CA ASN A 36 8.24 21.44 -17.09
C ASN A 36 8.75 20.09 -16.56
N HIS A 37 7.86 19.33 -15.91
CA HIS A 37 8.16 18.00 -15.35
C HIS A 37 7.77 16.84 -16.28
N GLU A 38 7.49 17.10 -17.56
CA GLU A 38 6.82 16.17 -18.47
C GLU A 38 7.53 14.81 -18.59
N ALA A 39 8.87 14.80 -18.63
CA ALA A 39 9.68 13.58 -18.72
C ALA A 39 9.63 12.71 -17.44
N SER A 40 9.48 13.32 -16.26
CA SER A 40 9.43 12.60 -14.98
C SER A 40 8.00 12.29 -14.51
N PHE A 41 7.00 12.96 -15.08
CA PHE A 41 5.60 12.82 -14.72
C PHE A 41 5.11 11.37 -14.80
N LYS A 42 5.30 10.72 -15.95
CA LYS A 42 4.90 9.31 -16.15
C LYS A 42 5.58 8.37 -15.15
N LYS A 43 6.85 8.63 -14.81
CA LYS A 43 7.60 7.86 -13.82
C LYS A 43 7.01 8.00 -12.42
N PHE A 44 6.62 9.22 -12.02
CA PHE A 44 5.99 9.45 -10.72
C PHE A 44 4.60 8.81 -10.61
N VAL A 45 3.81 8.88 -11.68
CA VAL A 45 2.51 8.21 -11.75
C VAL A 45 2.66 6.69 -11.61
N GLY A 46 3.56 6.08 -12.38
CA GLY A 46 3.84 4.64 -12.28
C GLY A 46 4.32 4.23 -10.88
N ALA A 47 5.28 4.96 -10.32
CA ALA A 47 5.79 4.68 -8.98
C ALA A 47 4.73 4.79 -7.87
N ASN A 48 3.78 5.72 -8.02
CA ASN A 48 2.65 5.85 -7.10
C ASN A 48 1.71 4.63 -7.20
N ILE A 49 1.34 4.24 -8.42
CA ILE A 49 0.47 3.09 -8.67
C ILE A 49 1.12 1.81 -8.11
N ASP A 50 2.38 1.55 -8.45
CA ASP A 50 3.15 0.40 -7.94
C ASP A 50 3.18 0.38 -6.41
N GLY A 51 3.36 1.54 -5.79
CA GLY A 51 3.40 1.68 -4.34
C GLY A 51 2.07 1.34 -3.68
N VAL A 52 0.95 1.76 -4.28
CA VAL A 52 -0.40 1.46 -3.78
C VAL A 52 -0.73 -0.02 -3.98
N VAL A 53 -0.46 -0.58 -5.16
CA VAL A 53 -0.70 -2.00 -5.46
C VAL A 53 0.07 -2.90 -4.50
N LYS A 54 1.37 -2.65 -4.30
CA LYS A 54 2.19 -3.42 -3.35
C LYS A 54 1.66 -3.37 -1.92
N ARG A 55 1.13 -2.23 -1.48
CA ARG A 55 0.49 -2.11 -0.15
C ARG A 55 -0.83 -2.88 -0.08
N ALA A 56 -1.61 -2.89 -1.15
CA ALA A 56 -2.84 -3.67 -1.23
C ALA A 56 -2.55 -5.19 -1.19
N GLU A 57 -1.52 -5.65 -1.90
CA GLU A 57 -1.04 -7.04 -1.86
C GLU A 57 -0.51 -7.44 -0.47
N LEU A 58 0.21 -6.54 0.19
CA LEU A 58 0.66 -6.72 1.57
C LEU A 58 -0.53 -6.88 2.52
N MET A 59 -1.55 -6.02 2.41
CA MET A 59 -2.78 -6.13 3.19
C MET A 59 -3.65 -7.35 2.80
N ALA A 60 -3.41 -7.94 1.62
CA ALA A 60 -4.02 -9.20 1.21
C ALA A 60 -3.32 -10.43 1.80
N CYS A 61 -2.19 -10.24 2.51
CA CYS A 61 -1.32 -11.33 3.00
C CYS A 61 -0.94 -12.31 1.88
N LYS A 62 -0.66 -11.76 0.68
CA LYS A 62 -0.42 -12.56 -0.53
C LYS A 62 0.73 -13.55 -0.34
N ILE A 63 1.82 -13.12 0.31
CA ILE A 63 2.99 -13.97 0.56
C ILE A 63 2.64 -15.18 1.43
N GLU A 64 1.99 -14.96 2.58
CA GLU A 64 1.64 -16.04 3.50
C GLU A 64 0.60 -16.99 2.87
N ARG A 65 -0.32 -16.44 2.07
CA ARG A 65 -1.28 -17.24 1.29
C ARG A 65 -0.60 -18.11 0.25
N ASP A 66 0.29 -17.52 -0.56
CA ASP A 66 0.99 -18.23 -1.62
C ASP A 66 1.88 -19.33 -1.02
N GLN A 67 2.51 -19.08 0.14
CA GLN A 67 3.25 -20.11 0.88
C GLN A 67 2.34 -21.26 1.37
N ALA A 68 1.17 -20.94 1.92
CA ALA A 68 0.21 -21.94 2.40
C ALA A 68 -0.39 -22.79 1.26
N VAL A 69 -0.60 -22.20 0.07
CA VAL A 69 -1.11 -22.91 -1.12
C VAL A 69 -0.03 -23.78 -1.75
N ASN A 70 1.20 -23.28 -1.88
CA ASN A 70 2.28 -24.00 -2.56
C ASN A 70 2.93 -25.10 -1.70
N ASN A 71 2.73 -25.07 -0.37
CA ASN A 71 3.31 -26.07 0.54
C ASN A 71 2.32 -26.58 1.59
N PRO A 72 1.24 -27.29 1.17
CA PRO A 72 0.13 -27.68 2.04
C PRO A 72 0.48 -28.75 3.09
N THR A 73 1.62 -29.43 2.94
CA THR A 73 2.09 -30.48 3.87
C THR A 73 3.09 -29.96 4.89
N ALA A 74 3.62 -28.75 4.72
CA ALA A 74 4.49 -28.14 5.70
C ALA A 74 3.67 -27.68 6.93
N PRO A 75 4.20 -27.85 8.16
CA PRO A 75 3.56 -27.30 9.33
C PRO A 75 3.41 -25.79 9.14
N VAL A 76 2.18 -25.28 9.30
CA VAL A 76 1.88 -23.85 9.20
C VAL A 76 2.62 -23.12 10.33
N LEU A 77 3.77 -22.54 10.01
CA LEU A 77 4.63 -21.86 10.98
C LEU A 77 4.02 -20.54 11.49
N ALA A 78 3.11 -19.94 10.72
CA ALA A 78 2.43 -18.70 11.08
C ALA A 78 1.02 -18.63 10.44
N PRO A 79 0.04 -17.98 11.09
CA PRO A 79 -1.27 -17.72 10.51
C PRO A 79 -1.19 -16.92 9.20
N VAL A 80 -2.10 -17.20 8.26
CA VAL A 80 -2.17 -16.47 6.98
C VAL A 80 -2.31 -14.95 7.15
N ILE A 81 -2.93 -14.51 8.25
CA ILE A 81 -3.17 -13.08 8.54
C ILE A 81 -2.01 -12.40 9.29
N GLN A 82 -0.84 -13.04 9.40
CA GLN A 82 0.25 -12.58 10.27
C GLN A 82 0.70 -11.15 9.95
N THR A 83 0.83 -10.76 8.67
CA THR A 83 1.18 -9.38 8.30
C THR A 83 0.21 -8.34 8.87
N VAL A 84 -1.11 -8.56 8.76
CA VAL A 84 -2.11 -7.64 9.29
C VAL A 84 -2.08 -7.61 10.81
N THR A 85 -1.86 -8.76 11.46
CA THR A 85 -1.68 -8.84 12.92
C THR A 85 -0.46 -8.02 13.35
N ASN A 86 0.67 -8.14 12.65
CA ASN A 86 1.88 -7.37 12.95
C ASN A 86 1.66 -5.86 12.79
N LEU A 87 0.96 -5.44 11.74
CA LEU A 87 0.61 -4.03 11.53
C LEU A 87 -0.29 -3.50 12.66
N THR A 88 -1.29 -4.29 13.08
CA THR A 88 -2.17 -3.96 14.19
C THR A 88 -1.38 -3.79 15.48
N SER A 89 -0.52 -4.76 15.82
CA SER A 89 0.36 -4.69 16.99
C SER A 89 1.33 -3.51 16.96
N SER A 90 1.80 -3.12 15.77
CA SER A 90 2.65 -1.93 15.61
C SER A 90 1.86 -0.64 15.81
N ALA A 91 0.64 -0.56 15.27
CA ALA A 91 -0.22 0.61 15.37
C ALA A 91 -0.73 0.85 16.79
N THR A 92 -0.97 -0.21 17.57
CA THR A 92 -1.41 -0.12 18.98
C THR A 92 -0.26 -0.02 19.98
N ASN A 93 1.00 0.00 19.51
CA ASN A 93 2.15 0.12 20.38
C ASN A 93 2.20 1.52 21.03
N PRO A 94 2.18 1.65 22.38
CA PRO A 94 2.24 2.93 23.07
C PRO A 94 3.47 3.79 22.69
N VAL A 95 4.60 3.16 22.37
CA VAL A 95 5.82 3.85 21.92
C VAL A 95 5.65 4.46 20.53
N GLN A 96 4.81 3.89 19.68
CA GLN A 96 4.47 4.47 18.37
C GLN A 96 3.39 5.54 18.52
N LEU A 97 2.40 5.30 19.36
CA LEU A 97 1.30 6.24 19.61
C LEU A 97 1.77 7.57 20.20
N THR A 98 2.75 7.55 21.10
CA THR A 98 3.33 8.76 21.69
C THR A 98 4.14 9.62 20.71
N LYS A 99 4.52 9.07 19.55
CA LYS A 99 5.22 9.81 18.48
C LYS A 99 4.26 10.51 17.52
N MET A 100 2.96 10.23 17.62
CA MET A 100 1.95 10.87 16.78
C MET A 100 1.78 12.34 17.19
N GLY A 101 1.33 13.17 16.24
CA GLY A 101 1.11 14.60 16.50
C GLY A 101 0.10 14.83 17.62
N GLU A 102 0.20 15.96 18.31
CA GLU A 102 -0.61 16.32 19.48
C GLU A 102 -2.13 16.22 19.21
N MET A 103 -2.56 16.52 17.99
CA MET A 103 -3.96 16.47 17.56
C MET A 103 -4.52 15.05 17.34
N TYR A 104 -3.68 14.01 17.37
CA TYR A 104 -4.09 12.62 17.13
C TYR A 104 -4.84 12.00 18.32
N THR A 105 -4.70 12.58 19.52
CA THR A 105 -5.33 12.12 20.79
C THR A 105 -5.28 10.59 20.98
N PRO A 106 -4.10 10.02 21.31
CA PRO A 106 -3.88 8.57 21.34
C PRO A 106 -4.43 7.81 22.56
N TRP A 107 -5.15 8.49 23.48
CA TRP A 107 -5.60 7.95 24.77
C TRP A 107 -7.08 7.57 24.79
#